data_AF-A0A959PR36-F1
#
_entry.id   AF-A0A959PR36-F1
#
_cell.length_a   1.000
_cell.length_b   1.000
_cell.length_c   1.000
_cell.angle_alpha   90.00
_cell.angle_beta   90.00
_cell.angle_gamma   90.00
#
_symmetry.space_group_name_H-M   'P 1'
#
loop_
_entity.id
_entity.type
_entity.pdbx_description
1 polymer ?
#
loop_
_entity_poly.entity_id
_entity_poly.type
_entity_poly.pdbx_seq_one_letter_code
_entity_poly.pdbx_strand_id
1 'polypeptide(L)'
;MNHTLKRVKKSEKPVATSKLPSMNVLWHILGVVIIIASTYFFYRGALNNAFVNWDDQVYVEEQPLVLEKEYAALWKTPVSLNYHPLTMTSLAAQVPKDVKKLSPKPFIHVNIWLHIFNSILVFILIWNIHRRNWWVAIFTALIFALHPTHVESVVWVSERKDVLYSFFFLLACISYWQYLQKKNIGWFVFAFVLFVCSLLSKAVAVTLPLVLLLLDYWQNRSFKDRQLWIEKVPFFVLSLFFGLMAISVQRGGDFGGLLTLAGEKTKALAEIEVFTIWERIQFASYGFVNYILKFFAPIHLSAFYPYPEGNSLGAFGIAYPLLVVVLGGLTVWSMKRTKIFAFSLGFYFITIALVLQFISVGLAITADRYTYIPYIGLGFCVMYILDTWLVPLASYMKYAVSIVLGIVLIYFGLQTQKQAMVWKDSETLWSQVLEIYPTCDLALGNRGNYRGKNGNIQGAMQDFEVAISDGCDEGNVYEGLGNCYGSLAMQQPSNKDELVQKSIMMYQKAIEIDSTKVNVYINLGITQVQTNSKDAIITLEKALAMAPFKEAYILPAYGAALINVGQNDKAIQVLSQTIQKHGSRVDVLYNRALAYTNLGNIAAAKADLNAVLAINPNHEGAKAKLSEL
;
A
#
# COMPACT_ATOMS: atom_id res chain seq x y z
N MET A 1 -11.51 -5.49 -74.26
CA MET A 1 -12.04 -5.84 -72.92
C MET A 1 -10.95 -5.50 -71.89
N ASN A 2 -10.91 -4.25 -71.41
CA ASN A 2 -9.93 -3.79 -70.41
C ASN A 2 -10.70 -3.05 -69.29
N HIS A 3 -10.94 -3.73 -68.17
CA HIS A 3 -11.59 -3.15 -66.99
C HIS A 3 -10.53 -2.55 -66.05
N THR A 4 -10.38 -1.23 -66.12
CA THR A 4 -9.68 -0.41 -65.13
C THR A 4 -10.44 -0.35 -63.81
N LEU A 5 -9.84 -0.90 -62.74
CA LEU A 5 -10.32 -0.76 -61.36
C LEU A 5 -10.08 0.67 -60.85
N LYS A 6 -11.16 1.46 -60.73
CA LYS A 6 -11.18 2.75 -60.05
C LYS A 6 -10.94 2.57 -58.54
N ARG A 7 -9.78 3.04 -58.08
CA ARG A 7 -9.44 3.21 -56.66
C ARG A 7 -10.32 4.32 -56.07
N VAL A 8 -11.36 3.96 -55.31
CA VAL A 8 -12.18 4.94 -54.58
C VAL A 8 -11.37 5.46 -53.38
N LYS A 9 -10.74 6.63 -53.54
CA LYS A 9 -10.29 7.46 -52.42
C LYS A 9 -11.52 7.96 -51.68
N LYS A 10 -11.90 7.30 -50.59
CA LYS A 10 -12.88 7.83 -49.64
C LYS A 10 -12.19 8.96 -48.87
N SER A 11 -12.37 10.20 -49.32
CA SER A 11 -11.94 11.39 -48.58
C SER A 11 -12.71 11.42 -47.26
N GLU A 12 -12.01 11.30 -46.13
CA GLU A 12 -12.57 11.69 -44.84
C GLU A 12 -12.90 13.18 -44.90
N LYS A 13 -14.20 13.48 -45.02
CA LYS A 13 -14.70 14.85 -44.97
C LYS A 13 -14.37 15.44 -43.58
N PRO A 14 -14.05 16.74 -43.50
CA PRO A 14 -13.90 17.41 -42.21
C PRO A 14 -15.17 17.22 -41.39
N VAL A 15 -14.97 16.96 -40.09
CA VAL A 15 -16.03 16.69 -39.11
C VAL A 15 -16.99 17.88 -39.09
N ALA A 16 -18.06 17.79 -39.86
CA ALA A 16 -19.17 18.72 -39.80
C ALA A 16 -19.76 18.64 -38.40
N THR A 17 -19.86 19.78 -37.73
CA THR A 17 -20.57 19.98 -36.48
C THR A 17 -22.06 19.69 -36.69
N SER A 18 -22.44 18.41 -36.73
CA SER A 18 -23.84 18.05 -36.54
C SER A 18 -24.22 18.46 -35.12
N LYS A 19 -25.31 19.22 -34.98
CA LYS A 19 -25.92 19.52 -33.68
C LYS A 19 -26.25 18.18 -33.01
N LEU A 20 -25.38 17.75 -32.10
CA LEU A 20 -25.57 16.57 -31.26
C LEU A 20 -26.84 16.76 -30.42
N PRO A 21 -27.61 15.69 -30.13
CA PRO A 21 -28.81 15.79 -29.33
C PRO A 21 -28.47 16.39 -27.96
N SER A 22 -29.15 17.46 -27.55
CA SER A 22 -29.07 17.96 -26.18
C SER A 22 -29.72 16.93 -25.26
N MET A 23 -28.94 16.01 -24.74
CA MET A 23 -29.43 15.03 -23.78
C MET A 23 -29.83 15.74 -22.49
N ASN A 24 -31.02 15.46 -21.98
CA ASN A 24 -31.58 16.11 -20.79
C ASN A 24 -30.61 15.99 -19.59
N VAL A 25 -30.38 17.11 -18.89
CA VAL A 25 -29.61 17.21 -17.64
C VAL A 25 -29.98 16.09 -16.65
N LEU A 26 -31.25 15.69 -16.66
CA LEU A 26 -31.79 14.57 -15.89
C LEU A 26 -30.99 13.26 -16.01
N TRP A 27 -30.55 12.86 -17.21
CA TRP A 27 -29.79 11.61 -17.39
C TRP A 27 -28.37 11.67 -16.80
N HIS A 28 -27.79 12.87 -16.75
CA HIS A 28 -26.49 13.08 -16.10
C HIS A 28 -26.64 12.96 -14.58
N ILE A 29 -27.66 13.63 -14.04
CA ILE A 29 -27.99 13.54 -12.61
C ILE A 29 -28.27 12.07 -12.25
N LEU A 30 -29.08 11.37 -13.05
CA LEU A 30 -29.39 9.96 -12.81
C LEU A 30 -28.13 9.09 -12.86
N GLY A 31 -27.26 9.26 -13.86
CA GLY A 31 -26.00 8.53 -13.95
C GLY A 31 -25.11 8.75 -12.73
N VAL A 32 -24.96 10.00 -12.27
CA VAL A 32 -24.20 10.33 -11.06
C VAL A 32 -24.83 9.70 -9.82
N VAL A 33 -26.15 9.78 -9.67
CA VAL A 33 -26.88 9.16 -8.55
C VAL A 33 -26.68 7.65 -8.53
N ILE A 34 -26.76 6.98 -9.68
CA ILE A 34 -26.52 5.53 -9.79
C ILE A 34 -25.10 5.19 -9.37
N ILE A 35 -24.08 5.94 -9.84
CA ILE A 35 -22.68 5.74 -9.44
C ILE A 35 -22.55 5.87 -7.92
N ILE A 36 -23.04 6.97 -7.33
CA ILE A 36 -22.94 7.21 -5.89
C ILE A 36 -23.63 6.09 -5.10
N ALA A 37 -24.89 5.79 -5.42
CA ALA A 37 -25.70 4.85 -4.68
C ALA A 37 -25.14 3.42 -4.77
N SER A 38 -24.81 2.95 -5.98
CA SER A 38 -24.29 1.59 -6.18
C SER A 38 -22.90 1.41 -5.54
N THR A 39 -21.98 2.35 -5.77
CA THR A 39 -20.62 2.27 -5.20
C THR A 39 -20.69 2.26 -3.67
N TYR A 40 -21.41 3.21 -3.07
CA TYR A 40 -21.54 3.25 -1.61
C TYR A 40 -22.20 1.97 -1.07
N PHE A 41 -23.25 1.47 -1.73
CA PHE A 41 -23.94 0.25 -1.31
C PHE A 41 -23.03 -0.97 -1.23
N PHE A 42 -22.18 -1.21 -2.24
CA PHE A 42 -21.30 -2.38 -2.28
C PHE A 42 -20.06 -2.23 -1.37
N TYR A 43 -19.58 -1.01 -1.13
CA TYR A 43 -18.43 -0.77 -0.25
C TYR A 43 -18.77 -0.55 1.23
N ARG A 44 -20.04 -0.29 1.60
CA ARG A 44 -20.42 0.06 2.98
C ARG A 44 -20.00 -0.95 4.05
N GLY A 45 -19.85 -2.23 3.69
CA GLY A 45 -19.38 -3.28 4.60
C GLY A 45 -17.98 -3.00 5.15
N ALA A 46 -17.11 -2.39 4.33
CA ALA A 46 -15.73 -2.06 4.69
C ALA A 46 -15.62 -1.00 5.80
N LEU A 47 -16.67 -0.23 6.06
CA LEU A 47 -16.66 0.81 7.10
C LEU A 47 -16.49 0.25 8.53
N ASN A 48 -16.65 -1.06 8.70
CA ASN A 48 -16.46 -1.77 9.96
C ASN A 48 -15.18 -2.61 9.99
N ASN A 49 -14.32 -2.50 8.96
CA ASN A 49 -13.03 -3.18 8.95
C ASN A 49 -12.08 -2.55 9.99
N ALA A 50 -11.11 -3.33 10.46
CA ALA A 50 -10.00 -2.92 11.31
C ALA A 50 -8.83 -2.36 10.48
N PHE A 51 -7.84 -1.76 11.15
CA PHE A 51 -6.52 -1.59 10.54
C PHE A 51 -5.88 -2.96 10.31
N VAL A 52 -5.07 -3.06 9.25
CA VAL A 52 -4.35 -4.29 8.93
C VAL A 52 -2.84 -4.10 9.06
N ASN A 53 -2.13 -5.12 9.56
CA ASN A 53 -0.68 -5.13 9.76
C ASN A 53 0.09 -5.37 8.44
N TRP A 54 -0.35 -4.72 7.37
CA TRP A 54 0.39 -4.65 6.12
C TRP A 54 1.22 -3.37 6.07
N ASP A 55 0.58 -2.20 5.96
CA ASP A 55 1.24 -0.90 6.11
C ASP A 55 0.52 0.08 7.07
N ASP A 56 -0.68 -0.25 7.57
CA ASP A 56 -1.47 0.73 8.36
C ASP A 56 -0.77 1.14 9.66
N GLN A 57 0.04 0.23 10.22
CA GLN A 57 0.91 0.53 11.36
C GLN A 57 1.93 1.63 11.00
N VAL A 58 2.61 1.51 9.86
CA VAL A 58 3.69 2.41 9.44
C VAL A 58 3.17 3.77 8.98
N TYR A 59 1.96 3.81 8.42
CA TYR A 59 1.37 5.03 7.87
C TYR A 59 0.47 5.76 8.88
N VAL A 60 -0.12 5.07 9.85
CA VAL A 60 -1.12 5.64 10.75
C VAL A 60 -0.92 5.23 12.21
N GLU A 61 -1.01 3.94 12.55
CA GLU A 61 -1.14 3.53 13.98
C GLU A 61 0.10 3.82 14.82
N GLU A 62 1.28 3.80 14.20
CA GLU A 62 2.59 3.93 14.86
C GLU A 62 3.41 5.08 14.27
N GLN A 63 2.80 5.95 13.45
CA GLN A 63 3.49 7.04 12.75
C GLN A 63 3.41 8.37 13.53
N PRO A 64 4.47 8.82 14.21
CA PRO A 64 4.39 9.98 15.09
C PRO A 64 3.97 11.26 14.36
N LEU A 65 4.50 11.48 13.15
CA LEU A 65 4.21 12.70 12.38
C LEU A 65 2.72 12.81 11.98
N VAL A 66 2.05 11.67 11.81
CA VAL A 66 0.62 11.59 11.48
C VAL A 66 -0.22 11.72 12.74
N LEU A 67 0.15 11.03 13.81
CA LEU A 67 -0.57 11.03 15.09
C LEU A 67 -0.52 12.41 15.77
N GLU A 68 0.62 13.06 15.73
CA GLU A 68 0.88 14.38 16.33
C GLU A 68 0.54 15.54 15.39
N LYS A 69 0.18 15.22 14.13
CA LYS A 69 -0.19 16.19 13.09
C LYS A 69 0.93 17.20 12.80
N GLU A 70 2.16 16.71 12.71
CA GLU A 70 3.34 17.51 12.35
C GLU A 70 3.36 17.83 10.84
N TYR A 71 2.40 18.64 10.37
CA TYR A 71 2.19 18.90 8.95
C TYR A 71 3.44 19.40 8.23
N ALA A 72 4.27 20.25 8.85
CA ALA A 72 5.49 20.73 8.20
C ALA A 72 6.54 19.63 7.99
N ALA A 73 6.65 18.69 8.93
CA ALA A 73 7.58 17.57 8.85
C ALA A 73 7.13 16.54 7.80
N LEU A 74 5.82 16.29 7.70
CA LEU A 74 5.24 15.39 6.67
C LEU A 74 5.60 15.79 5.23
N TRP A 75 5.92 17.06 4.99
CA TRP A 75 6.34 17.56 3.66
C TRP A 75 7.83 17.41 3.37
N LYS A 76 8.62 16.97 4.35
CA LYS A 76 10.06 16.73 4.21
C LYS A 76 10.46 15.28 4.42
N THR A 77 9.61 14.50 5.10
CA THR A 77 9.93 13.13 5.52
C THR A 77 9.28 12.10 4.62
N PRO A 78 10.06 11.27 3.90
CA PRO A 78 9.54 10.07 3.26
C PRO A 78 9.01 9.08 4.29
N VAL A 79 7.90 8.41 3.98
CA VAL A 79 7.29 7.39 4.85
C VAL A 79 7.21 6.08 4.10
N SER A 80 7.73 5.00 4.70
CA SER A 80 7.85 3.68 4.07
C SER A 80 8.51 3.77 2.68
N LEU A 81 9.62 4.52 2.58
CA LEU A 81 10.40 4.74 1.35
C LEU A 81 9.57 5.26 0.17
N ASN A 82 8.56 6.07 0.49
CA ASN A 82 7.75 6.77 -0.49
C ASN A 82 7.63 8.25 -0.12
N TYR A 83 7.70 9.11 -1.13
CA TYR A 83 7.45 10.55 -0.99
C TYR A 83 6.07 10.90 -1.55
N HIS A 84 5.08 11.08 -0.66
CA HIS A 84 3.69 11.38 -0.99
C HIS A 84 3.04 12.30 0.07
N PRO A 85 3.61 13.49 0.31
CA PRO A 85 3.26 14.34 1.46
C PRO A 85 1.79 14.78 1.49
N LEU A 86 1.13 14.89 0.32
CA LEU A 86 -0.30 15.23 0.26
C LEU A 86 -1.17 14.06 0.78
N THR A 87 -0.77 12.82 0.49
CA THR A 87 -1.40 11.62 1.07
C THR A 87 -1.21 11.61 2.58
N MET A 88 0.01 11.79 3.08
CA MET A 88 0.28 11.79 4.52
C MET A 88 -0.47 12.89 5.26
N THR A 89 -0.53 14.09 4.68
CA THR A 89 -1.33 15.21 5.21
C THR A 89 -2.81 14.84 5.30
N SER A 90 -3.34 14.16 4.28
CA SER A 90 -4.75 13.72 4.26
C SER A 90 -5.07 12.67 5.33
N LEU A 91 -4.11 11.78 5.64
CA LEU A 91 -4.23 10.81 6.73
C LEU A 91 -4.17 11.51 8.09
N ALA A 92 -3.20 12.40 8.31
CA ALA A 92 -3.06 13.17 9.55
C ALA A 92 -4.30 14.04 9.86
N ALA A 93 -4.96 14.57 8.82
CA ALA A 93 -6.20 15.31 8.98
C ALA A 93 -7.36 14.46 9.56
N GLN A 94 -7.32 13.14 9.41
CA GLN A 94 -8.36 12.19 9.85
C GLN A 94 -8.09 11.63 11.25
N VAL A 95 -6.89 11.82 11.80
CA VAL A 95 -6.57 11.41 13.17
C VAL A 95 -7.40 12.21 14.17
N PRO A 96 -8.10 11.57 15.12
CA PRO A 96 -8.87 12.27 16.15
C PRO A 96 -7.96 13.05 17.12
N LYS A 97 -8.49 14.06 17.81
CA LYS A 97 -7.73 14.81 18.83
C LYS A 97 -7.26 13.91 19.99
N ASP A 98 -8.12 12.97 20.37
CA ASP A 98 -7.77 11.92 21.34
C ASP A 98 -7.33 10.67 20.57
N VAL A 99 -6.02 10.46 20.48
CA VAL A 99 -5.41 9.35 19.74
C VAL A 99 -5.89 7.99 20.26
N LYS A 100 -6.35 7.89 21.51
CA LYS A 100 -6.92 6.64 22.05
C LYS A 100 -8.22 6.22 21.35
N LYS A 101 -8.87 7.13 20.62
CA LYS A 101 -10.09 6.88 19.83
C LYS A 101 -9.78 6.64 18.34
N LEU A 102 -8.51 6.42 18.00
CA LEU A 102 -8.10 6.10 16.63
C LEU A 102 -8.88 4.88 16.12
N SER A 103 -9.48 5.01 14.94
CA SER A 103 -10.21 3.93 14.28
C SER A 103 -10.08 4.10 12.76
N PRO A 104 -10.16 3.02 11.97
CA PRO A 104 -9.97 3.06 10.52
C PRO A 104 -11.18 3.65 9.78
N LYS A 105 -12.37 3.63 10.39
CA LYS A 105 -13.64 4.02 9.77
C LYS A 105 -13.62 5.40 9.08
N PRO A 106 -13.13 6.50 9.71
CA PRO A 106 -13.04 7.80 9.04
C PRO A 106 -12.15 7.78 7.79
N PHE A 107 -11.07 6.99 7.82
CA PHE A 107 -10.14 6.86 6.71
C PHE A 107 -10.80 6.11 5.54
N ILE A 108 -11.36 4.92 5.80
CA ILE A 108 -12.05 4.12 4.78
C ILE A 108 -13.21 4.92 4.16
N HIS A 109 -13.96 5.67 4.98
CA HIS A 109 -15.05 6.51 4.50
C HIS A 109 -14.59 7.53 3.45
N VAL A 110 -13.49 8.25 3.69
CA VAL A 110 -12.97 9.19 2.69
C VAL A 110 -12.39 8.46 1.48
N ASN A 111 -11.82 7.25 1.62
CA ASN A 111 -11.37 6.47 0.46
C ASN A 111 -12.55 6.13 -0.46
N ILE A 112 -13.67 5.68 0.12
CA ILE A 112 -14.91 5.40 -0.61
C ILE A 112 -15.42 6.64 -1.34
N TRP A 113 -15.42 7.81 -0.68
CA TRP A 113 -15.83 9.06 -1.34
C TRP A 113 -14.89 9.50 -2.46
N LEU A 114 -13.57 9.38 -2.28
CA LEU A 114 -12.61 9.62 -3.36
C LEU A 114 -12.82 8.64 -4.52
N HIS A 115 -13.14 7.37 -4.24
CA HIS A 115 -13.47 6.40 -5.27
C HIS A 115 -14.75 6.77 -6.04
N ILE A 116 -15.81 7.18 -5.33
CA ILE A 116 -17.04 7.70 -5.93
C ILE A 116 -16.74 8.90 -6.84
N PHE A 117 -15.95 9.86 -6.36
CA PHE A 117 -15.57 11.01 -7.18
C PHE A 117 -14.73 10.61 -8.39
N ASN A 118 -13.79 9.68 -8.23
CA ASN A 118 -13.04 9.13 -9.36
C ASN A 118 -13.96 8.48 -10.40
N SER A 119 -14.94 7.68 -9.98
CA SER A 119 -15.92 7.07 -10.88
C SER A 119 -16.76 8.11 -11.63
N ILE A 120 -17.15 9.20 -10.97
CA ILE A 120 -17.83 10.34 -11.61
C ILE A 120 -16.88 11.04 -12.60
N LEU A 121 -15.61 11.21 -12.26
CA LEU A 121 -14.62 11.79 -13.17
C LEU A 121 -14.37 10.89 -14.38
N VAL A 122 -14.36 9.57 -14.23
CA VAL A 122 -14.32 8.62 -15.35
C VAL A 122 -15.54 8.82 -16.25
N PHE A 123 -16.74 8.91 -15.68
CA PHE A 123 -17.96 9.22 -16.44
C PHE A 123 -17.81 10.52 -17.25
N ILE A 124 -17.36 11.61 -16.61
CA ILE A 124 -17.16 12.92 -17.26
C ILE A 124 -16.09 12.86 -18.36
N LEU A 125 -14.98 12.18 -18.10
CA LEU A 125 -13.87 12.05 -19.05
C LEU A 125 -14.32 11.29 -20.30
N ILE A 126 -14.94 10.12 -20.13
CA ILE A 126 -15.42 9.30 -21.25
C ILE A 126 -16.55 9.99 -22.02
N TRP A 127 -17.46 10.66 -21.32
CA TRP A 127 -18.50 11.48 -21.96
C TRP A 127 -17.91 12.56 -22.88
N ASN A 128 -16.86 13.23 -22.41
CA ASN A 128 -16.17 14.28 -23.17
C ASN A 128 -15.40 13.72 -24.37
N ILE A 129 -14.77 12.55 -24.23
CA ILE A 129 -13.92 11.92 -25.25
C ILE A 129 -14.75 11.20 -26.32
N HIS A 130 -15.84 10.51 -25.95
CA HIS A 130 -16.67 9.70 -26.86
C HIS A 130 -17.95 10.41 -27.27
N ARG A 131 -17.80 11.51 -28.01
CA ARG A 131 -18.91 12.24 -28.70
C ARG A 131 -20.17 12.46 -27.87
N ARG A 132 -20.05 12.58 -26.54
CA ARG A 132 -21.20 12.70 -25.63
C ARG A 132 -22.19 11.53 -25.74
N ASN A 133 -21.67 10.29 -25.81
CA ASN A 133 -22.49 9.10 -25.68
C ASN A 133 -22.55 8.65 -24.21
N TRP A 134 -23.72 8.83 -23.62
CA TRP A 134 -23.96 8.61 -22.19
C TRP A 134 -23.84 7.14 -21.82
N TRP A 135 -24.29 6.26 -22.72
CA TRP A 135 -24.33 4.82 -22.48
C TRP A 135 -22.92 4.26 -22.32
N VAL A 136 -21.99 4.62 -23.20
CA VAL A 136 -20.57 4.22 -23.07
C VAL A 136 -19.94 4.83 -21.82
N ALA A 137 -20.24 6.10 -21.51
CA ALA A 137 -19.69 6.78 -20.35
C ALA A 137 -20.15 6.15 -19.02
N ILE A 138 -21.45 5.90 -18.85
CA ILE A 138 -22.01 5.37 -17.60
C ILE A 138 -21.55 3.94 -17.34
N PHE A 139 -21.57 3.07 -18.36
CA PHE A 139 -21.12 1.69 -18.17
C PHE A 139 -19.60 1.59 -17.98
N THR A 140 -18.79 2.44 -18.64
CA THR A 140 -17.34 2.48 -18.35
C THR A 140 -17.08 2.91 -16.90
N ALA A 141 -17.80 3.92 -16.43
CA ALA A 141 -17.69 4.39 -15.05
C ALA A 141 -18.19 3.37 -14.03
N LEU A 142 -19.27 2.64 -14.31
CA LEU A 142 -19.78 1.60 -13.41
C LEU A 142 -18.88 0.36 -13.39
N ILE A 143 -18.28 -0.02 -14.53
CA ILE A 143 -17.24 -1.06 -14.55
C ILE A 143 -16.11 -0.64 -13.62
N PHE A 144 -15.59 0.59 -13.76
CA PHE A 144 -14.55 1.11 -12.87
C PHE A 144 -14.99 1.18 -11.41
N ALA A 145 -16.22 1.60 -11.12
CA ALA A 145 -16.72 1.79 -9.76
C ALA A 145 -16.95 0.47 -9.01
N LEU A 146 -17.32 -0.59 -9.74
CA LEU A 146 -17.75 -1.86 -9.14
C LEU A 146 -16.74 -2.99 -9.35
N HIS A 147 -15.62 -2.73 -10.02
CA HIS A 147 -14.63 -3.76 -10.32
C HIS A 147 -13.96 -4.32 -9.04
N PRO A 148 -13.97 -5.66 -8.81
CA PRO A 148 -13.43 -6.24 -7.58
C PRO A 148 -11.93 -6.00 -7.33
N THR A 149 -11.12 -5.84 -8.39
CA THR A 149 -9.68 -5.56 -8.25
C THR A 149 -9.39 -4.17 -7.67
N HIS A 150 -10.37 -3.26 -7.65
CA HIS A 150 -10.19 -1.92 -7.09
C HIS A 150 -10.38 -1.88 -5.57
N VAL A 151 -10.84 -2.98 -4.96
CA VAL A 151 -11.11 -3.04 -3.52
C VAL A 151 -9.87 -2.65 -2.71
N GLU A 152 -8.70 -3.18 -3.06
CA GLU A 152 -7.45 -2.88 -2.37
C GLU A 152 -7.17 -1.37 -2.31
N SER A 153 -7.36 -0.65 -3.41
CA SER A 153 -7.16 0.81 -3.45
C SER A 153 -8.18 1.59 -2.61
N VAL A 154 -9.34 1.00 -2.29
CA VAL A 154 -10.45 1.69 -1.60
C VAL A 154 -10.53 1.33 -0.12
N VAL A 155 -10.44 0.06 0.25
CA VAL A 155 -10.72 -0.38 1.63
C VAL A 155 -9.47 -0.38 2.52
N TRP A 156 -8.28 -0.48 1.92
CA TRP A 156 -7.03 -0.41 2.66
C TRP A 156 -6.69 1.04 2.99
N VAL A 157 -6.52 1.36 4.28
CA VAL A 157 -6.32 2.74 4.74
C VAL A 157 -5.06 3.36 4.12
N SER A 158 -3.93 2.64 4.15
CA SER A 158 -2.65 3.11 3.61
C SER A 158 -2.63 3.27 2.09
N GLU A 159 -3.59 2.68 1.36
CA GLU A 159 -3.72 2.88 -0.09
C GLU A 159 -4.52 4.15 -0.46
N ARG A 160 -4.79 5.04 0.51
CA ARG A 160 -5.24 6.43 0.28
C ARG A 160 -4.55 7.09 -0.91
N LYS A 161 -3.25 6.83 -1.07
CA LYS A 161 -2.43 7.32 -2.18
C LYS A 161 -3.06 7.04 -3.54
N ASP A 162 -3.62 5.85 -3.78
CA ASP A 162 -4.22 5.47 -5.07
C ASP A 162 -5.42 6.31 -5.43
N VAL A 163 -6.42 6.33 -4.55
CA VAL A 163 -7.66 7.06 -4.80
C VAL A 163 -7.43 8.57 -4.87
N LEU A 164 -6.43 9.09 -4.14
CA LEU A 164 -6.11 10.51 -4.12
C LEU A 164 -5.32 10.97 -5.35
N TYR A 165 -4.25 10.25 -5.74
CA TYR A 165 -3.50 10.64 -6.95
C TYR A 165 -4.40 10.55 -8.18
N SER A 166 -5.25 9.52 -8.24
CA SER A 166 -6.20 9.29 -9.33
C SER A 166 -7.20 10.44 -9.47
N PHE A 167 -7.67 10.99 -8.35
CA PHE A 167 -8.61 12.12 -8.35
C PHE A 167 -8.00 13.34 -9.05
N PHE A 168 -6.77 13.69 -8.67
CA PHE A 168 -6.04 14.78 -9.30
C PHE A 168 -5.63 14.45 -10.74
N PHE A 169 -5.25 13.21 -11.03
CA PHE A 169 -4.87 12.72 -12.36
C PHE A 169 -6.02 12.84 -13.37
N LEU A 170 -7.22 12.41 -12.98
CA LEU A 170 -8.41 12.47 -13.81
C LEU A 170 -8.91 13.90 -13.99
N LEU A 171 -8.89 14.71 -12.93
CA LEU A 171 -9.17 16.15 -13.03
C LEU A 171 -8.19 16.86 -13.97
N ALA A 172 -6.91 16.52 -13.94
CA ALA A 172 -5.91 17.07 -14.85
C ALA A 172 -6.20 16.66 -16.30
N CYS A 173 -6.55 15.39 -16.55
CA CYS A 173 -7.00 14.92 -17.88
C CYS A 173 -8.22 15.68 -18.39
N ILE A 174 -9.25 15.85 -17.55
CA ILE A 174 -10.48 16.58 -17.92
C ILE A 174 -10.18 18.06 -18.17
N SER A 175 -9.37 18.69 -17.32
CA SER A 175 -8.98 20.09 -17.47
C SER A 175 -8.16 20.30 -18.75
N TYR A 176 -7.22 19.42 -19.04
CA TYR A 176 -6.47 19.43 -20.29
C TYR A 176 -7.39 19.23 -21.51
N TRP A 177 -8.38 18.34 -21.42
CA TRP A 177 -9.39 18.20 -22.46
C TRP A 177 -10.18 19.50 -22.68
N GLN A 178 -10.59 20.20 -21.62
CA GLN A 178 -11.26 21.51 -21.73
C GLN A 178 -10.35 22.56 -22.36
N TYR A 179 -9.06 22.56 -22.05
CA TYR A 179 -8.07 23.38 -22.75
C TYR A 179 -8.05 23.07 -24.25
N LEU A 180 -8.03 21.79 -24.64
CA LEU A 180 -8.06 21.41 -26.05
C LEU A 180 -9.31 21.92 -26.79
N GLN A 181 -10.48 21.90 -26.13
CA GLN A 181 -11.74 22.36 -26.73
C GLN A 181 -11.85 23.89 -26.80
N LYS A 182 -11.53 24.58 -25.70
CA LYS A 182 -11.79 26.01 -25.52
C LYS A 182 -10.60 26.90 -25.84
N LYS A 183 -9.39 26.32 -25.93
CA LYS A 183 -8.11 27.03 -26.12
C LYS A 183 -7.84 28.12 -25.07
N ASN A 184 -8.44 27.99 -23.89
CA ASN A 184 -8.24 28.91 -22.77
C ASN A 184 -7.13 28.39 -21.85
N ILE A 185 -6.05 29.18 -21.71
CA ILE A 185 -4.84 28.85 -20.95
C ILE A 185 -5.12 28.57 -19.46
N GLY A 186 -6.19 29.12 -18.87
CA GLY A 186 -6.56 28.84 -17.49
C GLY A 186 -6.81 27.34 -17.23
N TRP A 187 -7.40 26.63 -18.20
CA TRP A 187 -7.58 25.17 -18.10
C TRP A 187 -6.26 24.40 -18.18
N PHE A 188 -5.28 24.92 -18.92
CA PHE A 188 -3.94 24.33 -19.02
C PHE A 188 -3.17 24.52 -17.71
N VAL A 189 -3.18 25.74 -17.15
CA VAL A 189 -2.57 26.02 -15.85
C VAL A 189 -3.22 25.19 -14.75
N PHE A 190 -4.56 25.08 -14.76
CA PHE A 190 -5.26 24.26 -13.80
C PHE A 190 -4.91 22.77 -13.93
N ALA A 191 -4.81 22.23 -15.15
CA ALA A 191 -4.34 20.87 -15.39
C ALA A 191 -2.90 20.65 -14.85
N PHE A 192 -2.02 21.64 -15.00
CA PHE A 192 -0.66 21.59 -14.48
C PHE A 192 -0.62 21.59 -12.94
N VAL A 193 -1.40 22.44 -12.27
CA VAL A 193 -1.50 22.45 -10.80
C VAL A 193 -2.05 21.12 -10.27
N LEU A 194 -3.10 20.59 -10.91
CA LEU A 194 -3.66 19.28 -10.56
C LEU A 194 -2.65 18.16 -10.77
N PHE A 195 -1.82 18.24 -11.81
CA PHE A 195 -0.74 17.28 -12.02
C PHE A 195 0.29 17.31 -10.87
N VAL A 196 0.69 18.49 -10.40
CA VAL A 196 1.56 18.62 -9.22
C VAL A 196 0.91 17.97 -7.98
N CYS A 197 -0.37 18.21 -7.74
CA CYS A 197 -1.09 17.56 -6.63
C CYS A 197 -1.12 16.02 -6.78
N SER A 198 -1.26 15.51 -8.02
CA SER A 198 -1.20 14.07 -8.30
C SER A 198 0.18 13.49 -7.99
N LEU A 199 1.26 14.16 -8.43
CA LEU A 199 2.65 13.77 -8.12
C LEU A 199 2.95 13.76 -6.61
N LEU A 200 2.43 14.74 -5.88
CA LEU A 200 2.56 14.84 -4.41
C LEU A 200 1.69 13.80 -3.67
N SER A 201 0.77 13.13 -4.35
CA SER A 201 -0.06 12.05 -3.78
C SER A 201 0.51 10.66 -4.05
N LYS A 202 1.10 10.43 -5.24
CA LYS A 202 1.78 9.18 -5.60
C LYS A 202 2.71 9.39 -6.80
N ALA A 203 3.93 8.84 -6.74
CA ALA A 203 4.93 8.97 -7.80
C ALA A 203 4.49 8.38 -9.16
N VAL A 204 3.57 7.41 -9.19
CA VAL A 204 3.05 6.81 -10.45
C VAL A 204 2.39 7.85 -11.38
N ALA A 205 1.97 9.00 -10.84
CA ALA A 205 1.43 10.10 -11.61
C ALA A 205 2.38 10.64 -12.69
N VAL A 206 3.69 10.38 -12.63
CA VAL A 206 4.67 10.78 -13.66
C VAL A 206 4.32 10.27 -15.08
N THR A 207 3.40 9.33 -15.21
CA THR A 207 2.83 8.84 -16.48
C THR A 207 1.85 9.81 -17.15
N LEU A 208 1.32 10.81 -16.45
CA LEU A 208 0.31 11.73 -16.97
C LEU A 208 0.69 12.41 -18.30
N PRO A 209 1.91 12.95 -18.52
CA PRO A 209 2.24 13.63 -19.77
C PRO A 209 2.06 12.72 -21.00
N LEU A 210 2.34 11.42 -20.84
CA LEU A 210 2.14 10.41 -21.89
C LEU A 210 0.64 10.17 -22.14
N VAL A 211 -0.19 10.16 -21.10
CA VAL A 211 -1.66 10.13 -21.25
C VAL A 211 -2.19 11.39 -21.92
N LEU A 212 -1.63 12.57 -21.63
CA LEU A 212 -2.02 13.79 -22.33
C LEU A 212 -1.68 13.73 -23.83
N LEU A 213 -0.55 13.13 -24.21
CA LEU A 213 -0.22 12.87 -25.62
C LEU A 213 -1.24 11.93 -26.29
N LEU A 214 -1.78 10.94 -25.57
CA LEU A 214 -2.88 10.12 -26.09
C LEU A 214 -4.16 10.93 -26.31
N LEU A 215 -4.47 11.89 -25.43
CA LEU A 215 -5.61 12.80 -25.62
C LEU A 215 -5.40 13.69 -26.86
N ASP A 216 -4.18 14.19 -27.08
CA ASP A 216 -3.82 14.94 -28.28
C ASP A 216 -3.95 14.08 -29.55
N TYR A 217 -3.48 12.82 -29.51
CA TYR A 217 -3.63 11.85 -30.58
C TYR A 217 -5.11 11.57 -30.90
N TRP A 218 -5.94 11.38 -29.86
CA TRP A 218 -7.38 11.20 -30.02
C TRP A 218 -8.00 12.39 -30.76
N GLN A 219 -7.59 13.63 -30.39
CA GLN A 219 -8.04 14.88 -31.02
C GLN A 219 -7.41 15.21 -32.39
N ASN A 220 -6.71 14.27 -33.03
CA ASN A 220 -6.05 14.48 -34.34
C ASN A 220 -4.97 15.56 -34.35
N ARG A 221 -4.38 15.92 -33.20
CA ARG A 221 -3.23 16.82 -33.22
C ARG A 221 -2.00 16.09 -33.77
N SER A 222 -1.25 16.78 -34.61
CA SER A 222 -0.04 16.23 -35.24
C SER A 222 1.14 16.28 -34.28
N PHE A 223 1.85 15.17 -34.10
CA PHE A 223 3.11 15.16 -33.34
C PHE A 223 4.27 15.89 -34.03
N LYS A 224 4.08 16.37 -35.26
CA LYS A 224 5.03 17.27 -35.95
C LYS A 224 4.87 18.72 -35.51
N ASP A 225 3.79 19.06 -34.80
CA ASP A 225 3.54 20.41 -34.31
C ASP A 225 4.45 20.74 -33.12
N ARG A 226 5.28 21.78 -33.27
CA ARG A 226 6.17 22.26 -32.21
C ARG A 226 5.39 22.74 -30.99
N GLN A 227 4.23 23.34 -31.19
CA GLN A 227 3.42 23.91 -30.11
C GLN A 227 2.92 22.81 -29.15
N LEU A 228 2.56 21.64 -29.68
CA LEU A 228 2.20 20.46 -28.88
C LEU A 228 3.31 20.09 -27.90
N TRP A 229 4.57 20.06 -28.36
CA TRP A 229 5.69 19.71 -27.51
C TRP A 229 6.01 20.79 -26.48
N ILE A 230 5.94 22.07 -26.85
CA ILE A 230 6.11 23.19 -25.92
C ILE A 230 5.11 23.09 -24.76
N GLU A 231 3.86 22.75 -25.04
CA GLU A 231 2.82 22.52 -24.02
C GLU A 231 3.17 21.34 -23.09
N LYS A 232 3.90 20.32 -23.55
CA LYS A 232 4.25 19.13 -22.74
C LYS A 232 5.55 19.23 -21.97
N VAL A 233 6.52 20.02 -22.44
CA VAL A 233 7.83 20.13 -21.79
C VAL A 233 7.71 20.38 -20.27
N PRO A 234 6.88 21.31 -19.77
CA PRO A 234 6.74 21.52 -18.32
C PRO A 234 6.26 20.27 -17.57
N PHE A 235 5.34 19.51 -18.15
CA PHE A 235 4.84 18.27 -17.57
C PHE A 235 5.93 17.19 -17.54
N PHE A 236 6.70 17.04 -18.62
CA PHE A 236 7.81 16.07 -18.66
C PHE A 236 8.96 16.42 -17.72
N VAL A 237 9.29 17.71 -17.57
CA VAL A 237 10.31 18.16 -16.62
C VAL A 237 9.92 17.79 -15.18
N LEU A 238 8.65 18.03 -14.80
CA LEU A 238 8.15 17.61 -13.49
C LEU A 238 8.12 16.08 -13.34
N SER A 239 7.69 15.35 -14.37
CA SER A 239 7.74 13.87 -14.34
C SER A 239 9.15 13.35 -14.11
N LEU A 240 10.15 13.93 -14.79
CA LEU A 240 11.54 13.53 -14.60
C LEU A 240 12.03 13.85 -13.19
N PHE A 241 11.75 15.05 -12.68
CA PHE A 241 12.13 15.47 -11.32
C PHE A 241 11.55 14.53 -10.26
N PHE A 242 10.23 14.29 -10.28
CA PHE A 242 9.58 13.40 -9.32
C PHE A 242 9.95 11.92 -9.52
N GLY A 243 10.22 11.50 -10.76
CA GLY A 243 10.72 10.15 -11.04
C GLY A 243 12.10 9.90 -10.43
N LEU A 244 13.04 10.84 -10.61
CA LEU A 244 14.37 10.77 -9.99
C LEU A 244 14.31 10.82 -8.46
N MET A 245 13.43 11.67 -7.92
CA MET A 245 13.19 11.75 -6.48
C MET A 245 12.64 10.44 -5.92
N ALA A 246 11.67 9.82 -6.59
CA ALA A 246 11.13 8.52 -6.18
C ALA A 246 12.22 7.43 -6.17
N ILE A 247 13.08 7.37 -7.20
CA ILE A 247 14.21 6.44 -7.24
C ILE A 247 15.20 6.70 -6.09
N SER A 248 15.52 7.96 -5.80
CA SER A 248 16.39 8.32 -4.68
C SER A 248 15.82 7.88 -3.34
N VAL A 249 14.53 8.18 -3.10
CA VAL A 249 13.85 7.83 -1.84
C VAL A 249 13.74 6.32 -1.66
N GLN A 250 13.42 5.57 -2.73
CA GLN A 250 13.37 4.10 -2.69
C GLN A 250 14.75 3.47 -2.43
N ARG A 251 15.84 4.17 -2.77
CA ARG A 251 17.22 3.81 -2.42
C ARG A 251 17.63 4.23 -1.00
N GLY A 252 16.72 4.79 -0.21
CA GLY A 252 16.99 5.31 1.13
C GLY A 252 17.73 6.65 1.14
N GLY A 253 17.82 7.34 0.00
CA GLY A 253 18.47 8.65 -0.12
C GLY A 253 17.56 9.83 0.25
N ASP A 254 18.16 10.99 0.49
CA ASP A 254 17.52 12.26 0.86
C ASP A 254 17.27 13.21 -0.33
N PHE A 255 17.53 12.72 -1.54
CA PHE A 255 17.44 13.47 -2.80
C PHE A 255 18.23 14.80 -2.77
N GLY A 256 19.52 14.71 -2.42
CA GLY A 256 20.43 15.87 -2.43
C GLY A 256 20.18 16.82 -1.27
N GLY A 257 19.73 16.29 -0.13
CA GLY A 257 19.41 17.03 1.09
C GLY A 257 18.07 17.76 1.08
N LEU A 258 17.22 17.55 0.06
CA LEU A 258 15.89 18.18 -0.01
C LEU A 258 14.88 17.51 0.93
N LEU A 259 15.08 16.23 1.21
CA LEU A 259 14.25 15.43 2.11
C LEU A 259 15.05 15.02 3.34
N THR A 260 14.38 14.57 4.40
CA THR A 260 15.09 13.88 5.47
C THR A 260 15.48 12.49 4.99
N LEU A 261 16.66 12.01 5.38
CA LEU A 261 17.00 10.59 5.22
C LEU A 261 15.89 9.76 5.85
N ALA A 262 15.35 8.80 5.09
CA ALA A 262 14.40 7.85 5.64
C ALA A 262 15.12 7.10 6.78
N GLY A 263 14.71 7.42 8.02
CA GLY A 263 15.20 6.75 9.21
C GLY A 263 14.79 5.28 9.18
N GLU A 264 15.69 4.42 9.68
CA GLU A 264 15.73 2.97 9.49
C GLU A 264 16.21 2.55 8.10
N LYS A 265 17.42 1.97 8.07
CA LYS A 265 17.98 1.21 6.95
C LYS A 265 17.19 -0.08 6.73
N THR A 266 15.86 -0.04 6.64
CA THR A 266 15.12 -1.11 5.99
C THR A 266 15.50 -1.03 4.51
N LYS A 267 16.47 -1.85 4.12
CA LYS A 267 16.85 -2.07 2.72
C LYS A 267 15.59 -2.44 1.91
N ALA A 268 14.80 -1.49 1.40
CA ALA A 268 13.74 -1.80 0.43
C ALA A 268 14.21 -1.77 -1.02
N LEU A 269 15.52 -1.63 -1.22
CA LEU A 269 16.17 -2.51 -2.17
C LEU A 269 16.79 -3.63 -1.34
N ALA A 270 16.16 -4.79 -1.36
CA ALA A 270 16.98 -5.98 -1.43
C ALA A 270 18.02 -5.67 -2.52
N GLU A 271 19.29 -5.53 -2.14
CA GLU A 271 20.41 -5.67 -3.07
C GLU A 271 20.40 -7.13 -3.52
N ILE A 272 19.40 -7.48 -4.30
CA ILE A 272 19.38 -8.70 -5.04
C ILE A 272 18.68 -8.28 -6.33
N GLU A 273 19.47 -8.02 -7.36
CA GLU A 273 19.01 -8.34 -8.71
C GLU A 273 18.80 -9.87 -8.72
N VAL A 274 17.75 -10.37 -8.04
CA VAL A 274 17.45 -11.81 -7.93
C VAL A 274 17.17 -12.36 -9.32
N PHE A 275 16.57 -11.50 -10.15
CA PHE A 275 16.05 -11.86 -11.44
C PHE A 275 16.92 -11.30 -12.56
N THR A 276 17.28 -12.20 -13.45
CA THR A 276 17.86 -11.92 -14.77
C THR A 276 16.93 -11.04 -15.59
N ILE A 277 17.49 -10.38 -16.61
CA ILE A 277 16.71 -9.55 -17.54
C ILE A 277 15.56 -10.35 -18.20
N TRP A 278 15.76 -11.64 -18.44
CA TRP A 278 14.77 -12.50 -19.07
C TRP A 278 13.61 -12.80 -18.13
N GLU A 279 13.89 -13.16 -16.87
CA GLU A 279 12.85 -13.36 -15.85
C GLU A 279 12.03 -12.08 -15.64
N ARG A 280 12.67 -10.91 -15.61
CA ARG A 280 11.97 -9.61 -15.53
C ARG A 280 11.03 -9.38 -16.71
N ILE A 281 11.47 -9.68 -17.94
CA ILE A 281 10.61 -9.59 -19.14
C ILE A 281 9.42 -10.55 -19.01
N GLN A 282 9.64 -11.78 -18.54
CA GLN A 282 8.59 -12.76 -18.34
C GLN A 282 7.59 -12.30 -17.27
N PHE A 283 8.04 -11.84 -16.11
CA PHE A 283 7.19 -11.35 -15.03
C PHE A 283 6.42 -10.08 -15.39
N ALA A 284 7.07 -9.13 -16.06
CA ALA A 284 6.41 -7.93 -16.56
C ALA A 284 5.32 -8.28 -17.60
N SER A 285 5.62 -9.21 -18.51
CA SER A 285 4.65 -9.66 -19.52
C SER A 285 3.52 -10.46 -18.90
N TYR A 286 3.82 -11.31 -17.90
CA TYR A 286 2.82 -12.02 -17.10
C TYR A 286 1.88 -11.03 -16.42
N GLY A 287 2.41 -10.03 -15.71
CA GLY A 287 1.61 -9.00 -15.07
C GLY A 287 0.71 -8.28 -16.07
N PHE A 288 1.26 -7.81 -17.18
CA PHE A 288 0.50 -7.12 -18.24
C PHE A 288 -0.68 -7.97 -18.76
N VAL A 289 -0.44 -9.25 -19.06
CA VAL A 289 -1.51 -10.13 -19.57
C VAL A 289 -2.49 -10.50 -18.46
N ASN A 290 -2.00 -10.84 -17.26
CA ASN A 290 -2.81 -11.26 -16.13
C ASN A 290 -3.79 -10.16 -15.70
N TYR A 291 -3.39 -8.90 -15.74
CA TYR A 291 -4.29 -7.77 -15.51
C TYR A 291 -5.39 -7.66 -16.57
N ILE A 292 -5.10 -7.93 -17.84
CA ILE A 292 -6.16 -7.98 -18.88
C ILE A 292 -7.11 -9.16 -18.59
N LEU A 293 -6.59 -10.32 -18.17
CA LEU A 293 -7.44 -11.47 -17.82
C LEU A 293 -8.33 -11.15 -16.61
N LYS A 294 -7.77 -10.56 -15.56
CA LYS A 294 -8.51 -10.14 -14.35
C LYS A 294 -9.56 -9.07 -14.61
N PHE A 295 -9.43 -8.28 -15.67
CA PHE A 295 -10.47 -7.34 -16.09
C PHE A 295 -11.77 -8.05 -16.52
N PHE A 296 -11.66 -9.20 -17.18
CA PHE A 296 -12.81 -9.98 -17.62
C PHE A 296 -13.25 -11.01 -16.57
N ALA A 297 -12.29 -11.60 -15.86
CA ALA A 297 -12.50 -12.63 -14.85
C ALA A 297 -11.71 -12.30 -13.57
N PRO A 298 -12.25 -11.44 -12.68
CA PRO A 298 -11.60 -11.06 -11.42
C PRO A 298 -11.72 -12.17 -10.37
N ILE A 299 -11.10 -13.31 -10.64
CA ILE A 299 -11.06 -14.50 -9.77
C ILE A 299 -9.70 -14.62 -9.10
N HIS A 300 -9.64 -15.35 -7.97
CA HIS A 300 -8.41 -15.56 -7.20
C HIS A 300 -7.69 -14.24 -6.84
N LEU A 301 -8.48 -13.23 -6.44
CA LEU A 301 -7.95 -11.97 -5.92
C LEU A 301 -7.25 -12.24 -4.59
N SER A 302 -6.15 -11.56 -4.32
CA SER A 302 -5.33 -11.78 -3.12
C SER A 302 -4.63 -10.48 -2.75
N ALA A 303 -4.41 -10.27 -1.46
CA ALA A 303 -3.65 -9.11 -0.99
C ALA A 303 -2.17 -9.18 -1.37
N PHE A 304 -1.65 -10.39 -1.64
CA PHE A 304 -0.27 -10.61 -2.00
C PHE A 304 -0.10 -11.74 -3.00
N TYR A 305 0.76 -11.53 -3.98
CA TYR A 305 1.08 -12.51 -5.04
C TYR A 305 2.58 -12.78 -5.02
N PRO A 306 3.05 -13.88 -4.39
CA PRO A 306 4.47 -14.20 -4.35
C PRO A 306 5.01 -14.47 -5.77
N TYR A 307 6.33 -14.30 -5.92
CA TYR A 307 7.01 -14.81 -7.11
C TYR A 307 6.92 -16.34 -7.15
N PRO A 308 6.88 -16.95 -8.35
CA PRO A 308 6.85 -18.40 -8.47
C PRO A 308 8.16 -19.02 -7.95
N GLU A 309 8.05 -20.19 -7.32
CA GLU A 309 9.20 -20.98 -6.89
C GLU A 309 10.15 -21.26 -8.06
N GLY A 310 11.46 -21.17 -7.79
CA GLY A 310 12.49 -21.35 -8.81
C GLY A 310 12.52 -20.26 -9.90
N ASN A 311 11.86 -19.12 -9.65
CA ASN A 311 11.84 -17.93 -10.52
C ASN A 311 11.32 -18.18 -11.95
N SER A 312 10.56 -19.26 -12.16
CA SER A 312 10.12 -19.69 -13.48
C SER A 312 8.60 -19.77 -13.55
N LEU A 313 8.02 -19.19 -14.60
CA LEU A 313 6.61 -19.38 -14.96
C LEU A 313 6.37 -20.72 -15.69
N GLY A 314 7.35 -21.63 -15.67
CA GLY A 314 7.32 -22.91 -16.35
C GLY A 314 7.25 -22.78 -17.88
N ALA A 315 6.70 -23.80 -18.55
CA ALA A 315 6.62 -23.89 -20.01
C ALA A 315 5.83 -22.72 -20.67
N PHE A 316 4.97 -22.04 -19.92
CA PHE A 316 4.17 -20.92 -20.41
C PHE A 316 4.87 -19.55 -20.30
N GLY A 317 6.07 -19.48 -19.71
CA GLY A 317 6.80 -18.22 -19.54
C GLY A 317 7.09 -17.47 -20.85
N ILE A 318 7.23 -18.17 -21.98
CA ILE A 318 7.45 -17.57 -23.32
C ILE A 318 6.14 -17.05 -23.94
N ALA A 319 4.99 -17.61 -23.56
CA ALA A 319 3.70 -17.22 -24.13
C ALA A 319 3.35 -15.78 -23.77
N TYR A 320 3.67 -15.32 -22.56
CA TYR A 320 3.33 -13.96 -22.12
C TYR A 320 4.04 -12.87 -22.92
N PRO A 321 5.38 -12.87 -23.10
CA PRO A 321 6.04 -11.90 -23.98
C PRO A 321 5.50 -11.92 -25.41
N LEU A 322 5.22 -13.10 -25.97
CA LEU A 322 4.66 -13.22 -27.32
C LEU A 322 3.27 -12.57 -27.40
N LEU A 323 2.41 -12.79 -26.41
CA LEU A 323 1.09 -12.15 -26.34
C LEU A 323 1.19 -10.62 -26.25
N VAL A 324 2.14 -10.09 -25.47
CA VAL A 324 2.39 -8.64 -25.41
C VAL A 324 2.79 -8.09 -26.78
N VAL A 325 3.69 -8.77 -27.48
CA VAL A 325 4.11 -8.39 -28.85
C VAL A 325 2.93 -8.43 -29.82
N VAL A 326 2.09 -9.46 -29.76
CA VAL A 326 0.88 -9.57 -30.59
C VAL A 326 -0.09 -8.43 -30.30
N LEU A 327 -0.38 -8.14 -29.02
CA LEU A 327 -1.26 -7.03 -28.62
C LEU A 327 -0.69 -5.67 -29.06
N GLY A 328 0.61 -5.46 -28.93
CA GLY A 328 1.30 -4.27 -29.43
C GLY A 328 1.19 -4.15 -30.96
N GLY A 329 1.45 -5.24 -31.68
CA GLY A 329 1.32 -5.31 -33.14
C GLY A 329 -0.10 -5.01 -33.62
N LEU A 330 -1.12 -5.59 -32.98
CA LEU A 330 -2.53 -5.32 -33.26
C LEU A 330 -2.90 -3.86 -32.99
N THR A 331 -2.34 -3.27 -31.93
CA THR A 331 -2.54 -1.85 -31.58
C THR A 331 -2.00 -0.95 -32.69
N VAL A 332 -0.74 -1.16 -33.09
CA VAL A 332 -0.08 -0.40 -34.18
C VAL A 332 -0.80 -0.60 -35.51
N TRP A 333 -1.19 -1.83 -35.83
CA TRP A 333 -1.97 -2.13 -37.03
C TRP A 333 -3.32 -1.39 -37.03
N SER A 334 -4.01 -1.38 -35.89
CA SER A 334 -5.27 -0.67 -35.75
C SER A 334 -5.13 0.83 -35.90
N MET A 335 -3.99 1.47 -35.56
CA MET A 335 -3.81 2.92 -35.71
C MET A 335 -4.11 3.43 -37.13
N LYS A 336 -3.93 2.60 -38.15
CA LYS A 336 -4.24 2.94 -39.55
C LYS A 336 -5.73 2.84 -39.92
N ARG A 337 -6.55 2.25 -39.05
CA ARG A 337 -7.98 1.96 -39.29
C ARG A 337 -8.90 2.65 -38.29
N THR A 338 -8.56 2.59 -37.00
CA THR A 338 -9.35 3.16 -35.91
C THR A 338 -8.42 3.67 -34.81
N LYS A 339 -8.84 4.74 -34.14
CA LYS A 339 -8.07 5.28 -33.00
C LYS A 339 -8.33 4.57 -31.68
N ILE A 340 -9.43 3.83 -31.56
CA ILE A 340 -9.90 3.29 -30.28
C ILE A 340 -8.87 2.35 -29.64
N PHE A 341 -8.39 1.35 -30.37
CA PHE A 341 -7.43 0.40 -29.80
C PHE A 341 -6.12 1.08 -29.40
N ALA A 342 -5.62 2.00 -30.24
CA ALA A 342 -4.43 2.78 -29.95
C ALA A 342 -4.57 3.66 -28.71
N PHE A 343 -5.73 4.33 -28.55
CA PHE A 343 -6.01 5.14 -27.39
C PHE A 343 -6.20 4.30 -26.12
N SER A 344 -7.08 3.29 -26.17
CA SER A 344 -7.45 2.47 -25.02
C SER A 344 -6.33 1.55 -24.53
N LEU A 345 -5.68 0.81 -25.43
CA LEU A 345 -4.55 -0.06 -25.06
C LEU A 345 -3.30 0.78 -24.77
N GLY A 346 -3.12 1.91 -25.45
CA GLY A 346 -2.08 2.87 -25.10
C GLY A 346 -2.28 3.44 -23.69
N PHE A 347 -3.51 3.81 -23.32
CA PHE A 347 -3.84 4.31 -21.98
C PHE A 347 -3.55 3.24 -20.93
N TYR A 348 -4.01 2.02 -21.16
CA TYR A 348 -3.73 0.86 -20.30
C TYR A 348 -2.21 0.63 -20.15
N PHE A 349 -1.47 0.52 -21.24
CA PHE A 349 -0.02 0.29 -21.23
C PHE A 349 0.74 1.40 -20.52
N ILE A 350 0.47 2.68 -20.84
CA ILE A 350 1.17 3.81 -20.25
C ILE A 350 0.97 3.87 -18.73
N THR A 351 -0.25 3.60 -18.26
CA THR A 351 -0.60 3.72 -16.85
C THR A 351 -0.22 2.50 -16.01
N ILE A 352 -0.03 1.34 -16.63
CA ILE A 352 0.48 0.13 -15.95
C ILE A 352 2.02 -0.01 -16.07
N ALA A 353 2.68 0.61 -17.05
CA ALA A 353 4.08 0.30 -17.36
C ALA A 353 5.05 0.41 -16.17
N LEU A 354 4.86 1.38 -15.27
CA LEU A 354 5.78 1.62 -14.14
C LEU A 354 5.66 0.62 -12.99
N VAL A 355 4.56 -0.13 -12.93
CA VAL A 355 4.32 -1.11 -11.86
C VAL A 355 4.51 -2.54 -12.33
N LEU A 356 4.85 -2.72 -13.61
CA LEU A 356 5.29 -4.00 -14.15
C LEU A 356 6.73 -4.27 -13.68
N GLN A 357 7.05 -5.54 -13.49
CA GLN A 357 8.30 -6.02 -12.90
C GLN A 357 9.53 -5.91 -13.84
N PHE A 358 9.60 -4.88 -14.68
CA PHE A 358 10.81 -4.52 -15.44
C PHE A 358 11.93 -4.05 -14.51
N ILE A 359 11.54 -3.34 -13.45
CA ILE A 359 12.37 -3.04 -12.29
C ILE A 359 11.66 -3.69 -11.12
N SER A 360 12.20 -4.81 -10.64
CA SER A 360 11.58 -5.56 -9.55
C SER A 360 11.71 -4.77 -8.25
N VAL A 361 10.57 -4.31 -7.74
CA VAL A 361 10.47 -3.57 -6.48
C VAL A 361 9.45 -4.28 -5.59
N GLY A 362 9.88 -4.67 -4.39
CA GLY A 362 9.08 -5.42 -3.45
C GLY A 362 9.02 -6.93 -3.76
N LEU A 363 8.23 -7.65 -2.95
CA LEU A 363 8.18 -9.12 -2.92
C LEU A 363 7.06 -9.71 -3.79
N ALA A 364 6.21 -8.87 -4.39
CA ALA A 364 5.04 -9.33 -5.14
C ALA A 364 5.24 -9.24 -6.66
N ILE A 365 4.92 -10.31 -7.40
CA ILE A 365 4.95 -10.30 -8.87
C ILE A 365 3.88 -9.37 -9.45
N THR A 366 2.69 -9.35 -8.84
CA THR A 366 1.56 -8.49 -9.23
C THR A 366 0.83 -8.00 -7.98
N ALA A 367 0.10 -6.90 -8.10
CA ALA A 367 -0.89 -6.45 -7.10
C ALA A 367 -2.17 -5.95 -7.78
N ASP A 368 -3.32 -6.18 -7.18
CA ASP A 368 -4.62 -5.83 -7.77
C ASP A 368 -4.83 -4.31 -7.84
N ARG A 369 -4.37 -3.57 -6.81
CA ARG A 369 -4.36 -2.09 -6.77
C ARG A 369 -3.76 -1.41 -8.00
N TYR A 370 -2.80 -2.05 -8.68
CA TYR A 370 -2.18 -1.51 -9.90
C TYR A 370 -3.16 -1.38 -11.07
N THR A 371 -4.30 -2.06 -11.03
CA THR A 371 -5.32 -2.02 -12.10
C THR A 371 -6.18 -0.77 -12.12
N TYR A 372 -6.18 0.02 -11.03
CA TYR A 372 -7.13 1.09 -10.76
C TYR A 372 -7.33 2.06 -11.95
N ILE A 373 -6.33 2.88 -12.30
CA ILE A 373 -6.40 3.76 -13.49
C ILE A 373 -6.40 2.97 -14.81
N PRO A 374 -5.53 1.96 -15.04
CA PRO A 374 -5.44 1.26 -16.32
C PRO A 374 -6.76 0.70 -16.86
N TYR A 375 -7.66 0.25 -15.96
CA TYR A 375 -8.96 -0.31 -16.34
C TYR A 375 -9.93 0.68 -16.96
N ILE A 376 -9.68 2.00 -16.85
CA ILE A 376 -10.44 3.01 -17.59
C ILE A 376 -10.26 2.81 -19.11
N GLY A 377 -9.02 2.52 -19.55
CA GLY A 377 -8.70 2.27 -20.95
C GLY A 377 -9.38 1.02 -21.50
N LEU A 378 -9.32 -0.09 -20.74
CA LEU A 378 -9.95 -1.36 -21.10
C LEU A 378 -11.47 -1.27 -21.10
N GLY A 379 -12.06 -0.68 -20.06
CA GLY A 379 -13.51 -0.43 -19.97
C GLY A 379 -14.02 0.40 -21.12
N PHE A 380 -13.30 1.48 -21.46
CA PHE A 380 -13.65 2.29 -22.62
C PHE A 380 -13.56 1.51 -23.93
N CYS A 381 -12.54 0.66 -24.09
CA CYS A 381 -12.37 -0.18 -25.28
C CYS A 381 -13.56 -1.10 -25.50
N VAL A 382 -13.94 -1.85 -24.46
CA VAL A 382 -15.06 -2.80 -24.51
C VAL A 382 -16.37 -2.07 -24.80
N MET A 383 -16.66 -0.99 -24.08
CA MET A 383 -17.90 -0.25 -24.26
C MET A 383 -17.99 0.40 -25.65
N TYR A 384 -16.88 0.90 -26.19
CA TYR A 384 -16.83 1.43 -27.55
C TYR A 384 -17.10 0.35 -28.60
N ILE A 385 -16.51 -0.84 -28.44
CA ILE A 385 -16.73 -1.99 -29.34
C ILE A 385 -18.20 -2.39 -29.32
N LEU A 386 -18.82 -2.51 -28.14
CA LEU A 386 -20.23 -2.85 -28.02
C LEU A 386 -21.13 -1.80 -28.70
N ASP A 387 -20.88 -0.50 -28.45
CA ASP A 387 -21.62 0.61 -29.05
C ASP A 387 -21.48 0.67 -30.58
N THR A 388 -20.28 0.40 -31.11
CA THR A 388 -19.98 0.58 -32.53
C THR A 388 -20.30 -0.64 -33.38
N TRP A 389 -20.10 -1.86 -32.85
CA TRP A 389 -20.16 -3.09 -33.64
C TRP A 389 -21.37 -3.97 -33.29
N LEU A 390 -21.79 -4.01 -32.03
CA LEU A 390 -22.84 -4.93 -31.58
C LEU A 390 -24.22 -4.26 -31.56
N VAL A 391 -24.32 -3.09 -30.93
CA VAL A 391 -25.58 -2.33 -30.80
C VAL A 391 -26.24 -2.01 -32.16
N PRO A 392 -25.50 -1.69 -33.23
CA PRO A 392 -26.11 -1.42 -34.53
C PRO A 392 -26.67 -2.64 -35.27
N LEU A 393 -26.40 -3.88 -34.82
CA LEU A 393 -26.86 -5.10 -35.49
C LEU A 393 -28.39 -5.24 -35.46
N ALA A 394 -29.05 -4.79 -34.38
CA ALA A 394 -30.51 -4.73 -34.28
C ALA A 394 -30.96 -3.71 -33.22
N SER A 395 -32.14 -3.12 -33.40
CA SER A 395 -32.68 -2.08 -32.49
C SER A 395 -32.83 -2.54 -31.04
N TYR A 396 -33.08 -3.84 -30.81
CA TYR A 396 -33.21 -4.42 -29.47
C TYR A 396 -31.87 -4.75 -28.79
N MET A 397 -30.75 -4.80 -29.53
CA MET A 397 -29.43 -5.16 -29.00
C MET A 397 -28.98 -4.22 -27.89
N LYS A 398 -29.29 -2.92 -27.99
CA LYS A 398 -28.94 -1.97 -26.93
C LYS A 398 -29.52 -2.36 -25.58
N TYR A 399 -30.79 -2.79 -25.55
CA TYR A 399 -31.46 -3.20 -24.32
C TYR A 399 -30.91 -4.54 -23.83
N ALA A 400 -30.75 -5.53 -24.71
CA ALA A 400 -30.20 -6.83 -24.37
C ALA A 400 -28.79 -6.72 -23.77
N VAL A 401 -27.89 -5.97 -24.42
CA VAL A 401 -26.53 -5.72 -23.93
C VAL A 401 -26.55 -4.95 -22.60
N SER A 402 -27.45 -3.97 -22.44
CA SER A 402 -27.58 -3.23 -21.16
C SER A 402 -28.01 -4.15 -20.01
N ILE A 403 -28.90 -5.11 -20.27
CA ILE A 403 -29.33 -6.10 -19.26
C ILE A 403 -28.15 -7.00 -18.88
N VAL A 404 -27.42 -7.53 -19.86
CA VAL A 404 -26.23 -8.36 -19.61
C VAL A 404 -25.18 -7.58 -18.83
N LEU A 405 -24.88 -6.35 -19.23
CA LEU A 405 -23.96 -5.47 -18.49
C LEU A 405 -24.47 -5.20 -17.07
N GLY A 406 -25.78 -4.99 -16.87
CA GLY A 406 -26.37 -4.84 -15.55
C GLY A 406 -26.14 -6.07 -14.65
N ILE A 407 -26.32 -7.27 -15.19
CA ILE A 407 -26.04 -8.53 -14.48
C ILE A 407 -24.56 -8.65 -14.14
N VAL A 408 -23.66 -8.38 -15.09
CA VAL A 408 -22.21 -8.40 -14.86
C VAL A 408 -21.81 -7.40 -13.79
N LEU A 409 -22.36 -6.18 -13.81
CA LEU A 409 -22.09 -5.14 -12.82
C LEU A 409 -22.61 -5.49 -11.42
N ILE A 410 -23.78 -6.16 -11.33
CA ILE A 410 -24.27 -6.69 -10.05
C ILE A 410 -23.32 -7.77 -9.54
N TYR A 411 -22.89 -8.70 -10.40
CA TYR A 411 -21.91 -9.72 -10.04
C TYR A 411 -20.59 -9.10 -9.56
N PHE A 412 -20.06 -8.11 -10.28
CA PHE A 412 -18.87 -7.36 -9.88
C PHE A 412 -19.08 -6.64 -8.55
N GLY A 413 -20.22 -5.99 -8.33
CA GLY A 413 -20.56 -5.39 -7.04
C GLY A 413 -20.58 -6.40 -5.89
N LEU A 414 -21.14 -7.59 -6.09
CA LEU A 414 -21.16 -8.65 -5.10
C LEU A 414 -19.75 -9.21 -4.81
N GLN A 415 -18.92 -9.39 -5.85
CA GLN A 415 -17.51 -9.78 -5.67
C GLN A 415 -16.70 -8.68 -4.96
N THR A 416 -16.95 -7.41 -5.27
CA THR A 416 -16.38 -6.25 -4.57
C THR A 416 -16.75 -6.28 -3.09
N GLN A 417 -18.01 -6.54 -2.76
CA GLN A 417 -18.44 -6.65 -1.36
C GLN A 417 -17.75 -7.83 -0.65
N LYS A 418 -17.64 -8.99 -1.31
CA LYS A 418 -16.93 -10.16 -0.76
C LYS A 418 -15.45 -9.85 -0.53
N GLN A 419 -14.78 -9.27 -1.53
CA GLN A 419 -13.37 -8.93 -1.47
C GLN A 419 -13.10 -7.84 -0.42
N ALA A 420 -14.00 -6.88 -0.23
CA ALA A 420 -13.89 -5.86 0.82
C ALA A 420 -13.87 -6.48 2.22
N MET A 421 -14.53 -7.62 2.43
CA MET A 421 -14.53 -8.33 3.70
C MET A 421 -13.26 -9.18 3.92
N VAL A 422 -12.44 -9.43 2.89
CA VAL A 422 -11.10 -10.01 3.08
C VAL A 422 -10.22 -9.07 3.90
N TRP A 423 -10.42 -7.77 3.75
CA TRP A 423 -9.72 -6.72 4.48
C TRP A 423 -10.35 -6.38 5.84
N LYS A 424 -11.20 -7.27 6.38
CA LYS A 424 -11.89 -7.04 7.66
C LYS A 424 -10.92 -6.86 8.82
N ASP A 425 -9.90 -7.68 8.89
CA ASP A 425 -8.83 -7.66 9.89
C ASP A 425 -7.62 -8.44 9.34
N SER A 426 -6.46 -8.31 9.98
CA SER A 426 -5.24 -8.99 9.54
C SER A 426 -5.36 -10.51 9.49
N GLU A 427 -6.09 -11.13 10.42
CA GLU A 427 -6.29 -12.58 10.43
C GLU A 427 -7.00 -13.05 9.16
N THR A 428 -8.09 -12.38 8.81
CA THR A 428 -8.88 -12.68 7.61
C THR A 428 -8.06 -12.43 6.35
N LEU A 429 -7.32 -11.31 6.31
CA LEU A 429 -6.48 -10.93 5.18
C LEU A 429 -5.40 -11.99 4.89
N TRP A 430 -4.62 -12.36 5.91
CA TRP A 430 -3.53 -13.32 5.73
C TRP A 430 -4.01 -14.74 5.55
N SER A 431 -5.11 -15.12 6.20
CA SER A 431 -5.71 -16.45 5.98
C SER A 431 -6.16 -16.62 4.53
N GLN A 432 -6.73 -15.57 3.92
CA GLN A 432 -7.12 -15.60 2.52
C GLN A 432 -5.91 -15.72 1.58
N VAL A 433 -4.79 -15.07 1.88
CA VAL A 433 -3.54 -15.25 1.12
C VAL A 433 -3.08 -16.71 1.25
N LEU A 434 -3.10 -17.28 2.44
CA LEU A 434 -2.65 -18.66 2.72
C LEU A 434 -3.60 -19.74 2.17
N GLU A 435 -4.87 -19.42 1.92
CA GLU A 435 -5.77 -20.32 1.16
C GLU A 435 -5.30 -20.49 -0.30
N ILE A 436 -4.64 -19.48 -0.87
CA ILE A 436 -4.15 -19.48 -2.26
C ILE A 436 -2.67 -19.89 -2.31
N TYR A 437 -1.88 -19.43 -1.34
CA TYR A 437 -0.44 -19.63 -1.24
C TYR A 437 -0.07 -20.15 0.17
N PRO A 438 -0.27 -21.46 0.45
CA PRO A 438 -0.15 -22.01 1.81
C PRO A 438 1.21 -21.82 2.48
N THR A 439 2.26 -21.70 1.69
CA THR A 439 3.65 -21.57 2.13
C THR A 439 4.20 -20.14 1.97
N CYS A 440 3.33 -19.14 1.83
CA CYS A 440 3.77 -17.76 1.70
C CYS A 440 4.35 -17.23 3.02
N ASP A 441 5.69 -17.20 3.11
CA ASP A 441 6.46 -16.73 4.27
C ASP A 441 5.95 -15.42 4.86
N LEU A 442 5.75 -14.42 3.99
CA LEU A 442 5.27 -13.10 4.38
C LEU A 442 3.88 -13.14 5.04
N ALA A 443 2.98 -13.98 4.52
CA ALA A 443 1.63 -14.12 5.06
C ALA A 443 1.62 -14.94 6.36
N LEU A 444 2.43 -16.01 6.45
CA LEU A 444 2.63 -16.78 7.68
C LEU A 444 3.21 -15.89 8.78
N GLY A 445 4.26 -15.14 8.47
CA GLY A 445 4.89 -14.20 9.41
C GLY A 445 3.94 -13.13 9.90
N ASN A 446 3.18 -12.49 9.00
CA ASN A 446 2.25 -11.42 9.38
C ASN A 446 1.02 -11.94 10.14
N ARG A 447 0.48 -13.11 9.79
CA ARG A 447 -0.60 -13.74 10.56
C ARG A 447 -0.12 -14.18 11.93
N GLY A 448 1.06 -14.80 12.00
CA GLY A 448 1.68 -15.21 13.25
C GLY A 448 1.89 -14.03 14.20
N ASN A 449 2.44 -12.92 13.70
CA ASN A 449 2.59 -11.68 14.47
C ASN A 449 1.25 -11.14 14.99
N TYR A 450 0.22 -11.14 14.14
CA TYR A 450 -1.13 -10.70 14.55
C TYR A 450 -1.74 -11.61 15.63
N ARG A 451 -1.65 -12.93 15.45
CA ARG A 451 -2.14 -13.92 16.41
C ARG A 451 -1.43 -13.80 17.75
N GLY A 452 -0.10 -13.66 17.73
CA GLY A 452 0.73 -13.48 18.92
C GLY A 452 0.34 -12.22 19.69
N LYS A 453 0.20 -11.07 19.00
CA LYS A 453 -0.24 -9.80 19.58
C LYS A 453 -1.63 -9.89 20.22
N ASN A 454 -2.52 -10.73 19.68
CA ASN A 454 -3.87 -10.97 20.19
C ASN A 454 -3.96 -12.15 21.18
N GLY A 455 -2.83 -12.68 21.65
CA GLY A 455 -2.77 -13.72 22.68
C GLY A 455 -2.97 -15.16 22.19
N ASN A 456 -3.21 -15.38 20.89
CA ASN A 456 -3.22 -16.72 20.30
C ASN A 456 -1.78 -17.20 20.02
N ILE A 457 -1.05 -17.48 21.10
CA ILE A 457 0.37 -17.87 21.01
C ILE A 457 0.55 -19.18 20.25
N GLN A 458 -0.33 -20.15 20.45
CA GLN A 458 -0.25 -21.45 19.77
C GLN A 458 -0.45 -21.32 18.25
N GLY A 459 -1.46 -20.58 17.80
CA GLY A 459 -1.69 -20.35 16.38
C GLY A 459 -0.57 -19.51 15.74
N ALA A 460 0.06 -18.61 16.50
CA ALA A 460 1.22 -17.85 16.04
C ALA A 460 2.44 -18.76 15.83
N MET A 461 2.74 -19.62 16.80
CA MET A 461 3.82 -20.60 16.69
C MET A 461 3.62 -21.52 15.49
N GLN A 462 2.40 -22.03 15.29
CA GLN A 462 2.10 -22.88 14.13
C GLN A 462 2.43 -22.18 12.81
N ASP A 463 2.07 -20.90 12.66
CA ASP A 463 2.37 -20.15 11.43
C ASP A 463 3.89 -19.98 11.23
N PHE A 464 4.64 -19.62 12.27
CA PHE A 464 6.09 -19.48 12.18
C PHE A 464 6.82 -20.82 11.95
N GLU A 465 6.38 -21.89 12.60
CA GLU A 465 6.95 -23.23 12.44
C GLU A 465 6.72 -23.78 11.04
N VAL A 466 5.54 -23.55 10.45
CA VAL A 466 5.26 -23.90 9.04
C VAL A 466 6.22 -23.15 8.11
N ALA A 467 6.40 -21.83 8.29
CA ALA A 467 7.32 -21.04 7.47
C ALA A 467 8.75 -21.59 7.55
N ILE A 468 9.26 -21.83 8.78
CA ILE A 468 10.61 -22.38 8.99
C ILE A 468 10.73 -23.77 8.36
N SER A 469 9.70 -24.62 8.47
CA SER A 469 9.71 -25.98 7.89
C SER A 469 9.75 -25.99 6.37
N ASP A 470 9.22 -24.94 5.72
CA ASP A 470 9.25 -24.75 4.27
C ASP A 470 10.56 -24.07 3.79
N GLY A 471 11.49 -23.80 4.70
CA GLY A 471 12.81 -23.24 4.39
C GLY A 471 12.88 -21.71 4.48
N CYS A 472 11.89 -21.05 5.07
CA CYS A 472 11.94 -19.62 5.36
C CYS A 472 13.15 -19.29 6.26
N ASP A 473 14.04 -18.42 5.78
CA ASP A 473 15.19 -17.90 6.54
C ASP A 473 15.06 -16.39 6.74
N GLU A 474 13.87 -15.92 7.17
CA GLU A 474 13.62 -14.51 7.48
C GLU A 474 13.71 -14.20 8.98
N GLY A 475 14.47 -13.16 9.36
CA GLY A 475 14.70 -12.84 10.78
C GLY A 475 13.45 -12.42 11.57
N ASN A 476 12.42 -11.86 10.92
CA ASN A 476 11.11 -11.55 11.54
C ASN A 476 10.34 -12.82 11.96
N VAL A 477 10.45 -13.91 11.21
CA VAL A 477 9.79 -15.20 11.54
C VAL A 477 10.42 -15.79 12.80
N TYR A 478 11.75 -15.84 12.86
CA TYR A 478 12.47 -16.29 14.06
C TYR A 478 12.25 -15.36 15.26
N GLU A 479 12.25 -14.04 15.06
CA GLU A 479 11.89 -13.07 16.11
C GLU A 479 10.48 -13.35 16.65
N GLY A 480 9.50 -13.54 15.77
CA GLY A 480 8.11 -13.85 16.12
C GLY A 480 7.99 -15.15 16.91
N LEU A 481 8.69 -16.22 16.51
CA LEU A 481 8.71 -17.48 17.24
C LEU A 481 9.41 -17.35 18.60
N GLY A 482 10.49 -16.56 18.67
CA GLY A 482 11.17 -16.21 19.92
C GLY A 482 10.25 -15.49 20.91
N ASN A 483 9.44 -14.55 20.42
CA ASN A 483 8.42 -13.84 21.21
C ASN A 483 7.36 -14.83 21.74
N CYS A 484 6.97 -15.83 20.94
CA CYS A 484 6.00 -16.85 21.35
C CYS A 484 6.56 -17.75 22.46
N TYR A 485 7.79 -18.24 22.34
CA TYR A 485 8.43 -19.03 23.40
C TYR A 485 8.59 -18.23 24.70
N GLY A 486 8.98 -16.95 24.61
CA GLY A 486 9.06 -16.06 25.77
C GLY A 486 7.69 -15.87 26.44
N SER A 487 6.62 -15.75 25.65
CA SER A 487 5.25 -15.65 26.14
C SER A 487 4.79 -16.94 26.84
N LEU A 488 5.10 -18.11 26.27
CA LEU A 488 4.80 -19.40 26.90
C LEU A 488 5.59 -19.63 28.19
N ALA A 489 6.84 -19.18 28.25
CA ALA A 489 7.67 -19.30 29.46
C ALA A 489 7.04 -18.60 30.67
N MET A 490 6.32 -17.49 30.43
CA MET A 490 5.56 -16.79 31.47
C MET A 490 4.28 -17.54 31.88
N GLN A 491 3.68 -18.30 30.96
CA GLN A 491 2.44 -19.05 31.21
C GLN A 491 2.69 -20.45 31.80
N GLN A 492 3.87 -21.04 31.59
CA GLN A 492 4.21 -22.40 31.99
C GLN A 492 5.47 -22.44 32.89
N PRO A 493 5.34 -22.11 34.19
CA PRO A 493 6.49 -22.07 35.09
C PRO A 493 7.28 -23.38 35.19
N SER A 494 6.61 -24.53 34.98
CA SER A 494 7.24 -25.86 35.03
C SER A 494 8.26 -26.09 33.90
N ASN A 495 8.08 -25.46 32.74
CA ASN A 495 8.92 -25.61 31.55
C ASN A 495 9.67 -24.32 31.22
N LYS A 496 9.72 -23.37 32.17
CA LYS A 496 10.20 -22.01 31.94
C LYS A 496 11.62 -21.99 31.36
N ASP A 497 12.55 -22.71 31.97
CA ASP A 497 13.96 -22.66 31.57
C ASP A 497 14.15 -23.17 30.14
N GLU A 498 13.47 -24.26 29.75
CA GLU A 498 13.51 -24.79 28.38
C GLU A 498 12.96 -23.79 27.36
N LEU A 499 11.80 -23.18 27.67
CA LEU A 499 11.14 -22.21 26.80
C LEU A 499 11.97 -20.92 26.66
N VAL A 500 12.60 -20.46 27.73
CA VAL A 500 13.52 -19.32 27.69
C VAL A 500 14.73 -19.61 26.81
N GLN A 501 15.32 -20.81 26.91
CA GLN A 501 16.44 -21.19 26.04
C GLN A 501 16.02 -21.27 24.56
N LYS A 502 14.84 -21.83 24.26
CA LYS A 502 14.27 -21.81 22.90
C LYS A 502 14.07 -20.38 22.39
N SER A 503 13.54 -19.47 23.22
CA SER A 503 13.38 -18.05 22.87
C SER A 503 14.72 -17.39 22.52
N ILE A 504 15.76 -17.59 23.35
CA ILE A 504 17.12 -17.07 23.11
C ILE A 504 17.67 -17.58 21.78
N MET A 505 17.56 -18.89 21.51
CA MET A 505 18.03 -19.50 20.26
C MET A 505 17.37 -18.87 19.03
N MET A 506 16.06 -18.64 19.08
CA MET A 506 15.35 -18.01 17.96
C MET A 506 15.79 -16.56 17.74
N TYR A 507 15.99 -15.77 18.80
CA TYR A 507 16.52 -14.41 18.63
C TYR A 507 17.96 -14.38 18.12
N GLN A 508 18.81 -15.32 18.55
CA GLN A 508 20.17 -15.46 18.02
C GLN A 508 20.13 -15.74 16.52
N LYS A 509 19.30 -16.67 16.07
CA LYS A 509 19.08 -16.95 14.64
C LYS A 509 18.56 -15.73 13.89
N ALA A 510 17.62 -14.98 14.46
CA ALA A 510 17.14 -13.72 13.88
C ALA A 510 18.26 -12.67 13.72
N ILE A 511 19.18 -12.57 14.69
CA ILE A 511 20.36 -11.68 14.64
C ILE A 511 21.40 -12.15 13.63
N GLU A 512 21.58 -13.46 13.47
CA GLU A 512 22.46 -14.04 12.44
C GLU A 512 22.01 -13.66 11.03
N ILE A 513 20.69 -13.67 10.79
CA ILE A 513 20.08 -13.29 9.50
C ILE A 513 20.16 -11.77 9.30
N ASP A 514 19.73 -10.99 10.30
CA ASP A 514 19.75 -9.54 10.24
C ASP A 514 20.24 -8.91 11.54
N SER A 515 21.55 -8.66 11.58
CA SER A 515 22.23 -8.06 12.72
C SER A 515 21.89 -6.58 12.95
N THR A 516 21.07 -5.96 12.10
CA THR A 516 20.70 -4.53 12.19
C THR A 516 19.42 -4.28 12.98
N LYS A 517 18.62 -5.33 13.26
CA LYS A 517 17.33 -5.20 13.95
C LYS A 517 17.49 -4.99 15.45
N VAL A 518 17.42 -3.72 15.89
CA VAL A 518 17.56 -3.36 17.30
C VAL A 518 16.53 -4.04 18.20
N ASN A 519 15.27 -4.16 17.76
CA ASN A 519 14.21 -4.78 18.56
C ASN A 519 14.54 -6.24 18.95
N VAL A 520 15.23 -6.98 18.08
CA VAL A 520 15.64 -8.36 18.37
C VAL A 520 16.68 -8.39 19.50
N TYR A 521 17.64 -7.46 19.53
CA TYR A 521 18.58 -7.35 20.65
C TYR A 521 17.90 -6.94 21.95
N ILE A 522 16.89 -6.05 21.88
CA ILE A 522 16.10 -5.67 23.06
C ILE A 522 15.38 -6.90 23.62
N ASN A 523 14.67 -7.63 22.77
CA ASN A 523 13.91 -8.82 23.17
C ASN A 523 14.84 -9.92 23.69
N LEU A 524 15.98 -10.17 23.03
CA LEU A 524 17.00 -11.10 23.48
C LEU A 524 17.55 -10.69 24.85
N GLY A 525 17.92 -9.42 25.03
CA GLY A 525 18.46 -8.91 26.28
C GLY A 525 17.48 -9.07 27.44
N ILE A 526 16.20 -8.74 27.22
CA ILE A 526 15.11 -8.94 28.19
C ILE A 526 15.00 -10.42 28.58
N THR A 527 15.02 -11.32 27.60
CA THR A 527 14.95 -12.76 27.85
C THR A 527 16.19 -13.28 28.59
N GLN A 528 17.39 -12.78 28.26
CA GLN A 528 18.65 -13.17 28.91
C GLN A 528 18.72 -12.71 30.37
N VAL A 529 18.06 -11.62 30.78
CA VAL A 529 18.02 -11.22 32.21
C VAL A 529 17.57 -12.37 33.10
N GLN A 530 16.69 -13.24 32.60
CA GLN A 530 16.12 -14.36 33.35
C GLN A 530 17.09 -15.53 33.58
N THR A 531 18.14 -15.67 32.77
CA THR A 531 19.05 -16.84 32.79
C THR A 531 20.51 -16.46 32.93
N ASN A 532 20.98 -15.47 32.17
CA ASN A 532 22.35 -14.98 32.21
C ASN A 532 22.39 -13.45 32.11
N SER A 533 22.30 -12.79 33.27
CA SER A 533 22.33 -11.33 33.34
C SER A 533 23.67 -10.70 32.90
N LYS A 534 24.77 -11.46 32.82
CA LYS A 534 26.04 -10.94 32.27
C LYS A 534 25.94 -10.77 30.75
N ASP A 535 25.38 -11.76 30.06
CA ASP A 535 25.16 -11.66 28.60
C ASP A 535 24.11 -10.61 28.29
N ALA A 536 23.06 -10.51 29.12
CA ALA A 536 22.02 -9.49 28.96
C ALA A 536 22.58 -8.06 28.96
N ILE A 537 23.54 -7.76 29.86
CA ILE A 537 24.22 -6.46 29.92
C ILE A 537 24.88 -6.15 28.57
N ILE A 538 25.65 -7.10 28.01
CA ILE A 538 26.36 -6.92 26.74
C ILE A 538 25.36 -6.69 25.60
N THR A 539 24.31 -7.51 25.52
CA THR A 539 23.28 -7.41 24.48
C THR A 539 22.53 -6.08 24.55
N LEU A 540 22.16 -5.62 25.75
CA LEU A 540 21.43 -4.37 25.95
C LEU A 540 22.31 -3.14 25.74
N GLU A 541 23.60 -3.19 26.06
CA GLU A 541 24.57 -2.14 25.70
C GLU A 541 24.69 -1.99 24.18
N LYS A 542 24.74 -3.11 23.45
CA LYS A 542 24.71 -3.10 21.99
C LYS A 542 23.41 -2.49 21.46
N ALA A 543 22.26 -2.88 22.00
CA ALA A 543 20.97 -2.30 21.62
C ALA A 543 20.92 -0.78 21.85
N LEU A 544 21.45 -0.31 22.99
CA LEU A 544 21.49 1.10 23.35
C LEU A 544 22.43 1.89 22.43
N ALA A 545 23.57 1.32 22.06
CA ALA A 545 24.49 1.93 21.10
C ALA A 545 23.88 2.05 19.70
N MET A 546 23.06 1.07 19.28
CA MET A 546 22.40 1.08 17.98
C MET A 546 21.21 2.06 17.93
N ALA A 547 20.43 2.17 18.99
CA ALA A 547 19.30 3.10 19.07
C ALA A 547 19.24 3.82 20.44
N PRO A 548 20.05 4.87 20.64
CA PRO A 548 20.01 5.66 21.87
C PRO A 548 18.63 6.27 22.16
N PHE A 549 17.85 6.56 21.11
CA PHE A 549 16.49 7.08 21.22
C PHE A 549 15.47 6.06 21.77
N LYS A 550 15.81 4.76 21.81
CA LYS A 550 14.99 3.70 22.43
C LYS A 550 15.38 3.42 23.90
N GLU A 551 16.20 4.27 24.52
CA GLU A 551 16.69 4.06 25.90
C GLU A 551 15.56 3.79 26.92
N ALA A 552 14.38 4.40 26.76
CA ALA A 552 13.22 4.19 27.63
C ALA A 552 12.72 2.73 27.65
N TYR A 553 12.98 1.95 26.60
CA TYR A 553 12.63 0.52 26.51
C TYR A 553 13.77 -0.40 26.96
N ILE A 554 15.02 0.07 26.86
CA ILE A 554 16.23 -0.73 27.09
C ILE A 554 16.69 -0.65 28.55
N LEU A 555 16.74 0.56 29.11
CA LEU A 555 17.31 0.83 30.42
C LEU A 555 16.61 0.12 31.60
N PRO A 556 15.27 -0.13 31.59
CA PRO A 556 14.64 -0.90 32.66
C PRO A 556 15.18 -2.33 32.77
N ALA A 557 15.35 -3.02 31.63
CA ALA A 557 15.92 -4.36 31.57
C ALA A 557 17.40 -4.37 31.89
N TYR A 558 18.14 -3.35 31.45
CA TYR A 558 19.56 -3.19 31.76
C TYR A 558 19.79 -2.99 33.26
N GLY A 559 18.97 -2.15 33.90
CA GLY A 559 18.97 -1.97 35.35
C GLY A 559 18.68 -3.27 36.11
N ALA A 560 17.69 -4.07 35.66
CA ALA A 560 17.42 -5.38 36.24
C ALA A 560 18.62 -6.34 36.11
N ALA A 561 19.27 -6.37 34.96
CA ALA A 561 20.48 -7.17 34.75
C ALA A 561 21.63 -6.75 35.67
N LEU A 562 21.84 -5.44 35.86
CA LEU A 562 22.85 -4.88 36.77
C LEU A 562 22.59 -5.29 38.24
N ILE A 563 21.33 -5.27 38.67
CA ILE A 563 20.92 -5.71 40.02
C ILE A 563 21.27 -7.19 40.21
N ASN A 564 20.95 -8.04 39.24
CA ASN A 564 21.20 -9.48 39.31
C ASN A 564 22.70 -9.83 39.39
N VAL A 565 23.58 -8.99 38.83
CA VAL A 565 25.05 -9.17 38.93
C VAL A 565 25.67 -8.39 40.10
N GLY A 566 24.85 -7.80 40.98
CA GLY A 566 25.29 -7.09 42.18
C GLY A 566 25.79 -5.66 41.97
N GLN A 567 25.68 -5.11 40.76
CA GLN A 567 26.10 -3.74 40.42
C GLN A 567 25.00 -2.71 40.76
N ASN A 568 24.55 -2.71 42.01
CA ASN A 568 23.39 -1.92 42.46
C ASN A 568 23.59 -0.40 42.33
N ASP A 569 24.80 0.13 42.57
CA ASP A 569 25.09 1.56 42.41
C ASP A 569 24.88 2.04 40.97
N LYS A 570 25.38 1.27 39.99
CA LYS A 570 25.17 1.57 38.58
C LYS A 570 23.71 1.44 38.19
N ALA A 571 23.01 0.42 38.73
CA ALA A 571 21.58 0.25 38.49
C ALA A 571 20.80 1.49 38.96
N ILE A 572 21.08 2.01 40.16
CA ILE A 572 20.45 3.23 40.68
C ILE A 572 20.73 4.44 39.80
N GLN A 573 21.98 4.62 39.36
CA GLN A 573 22.36 5.73 38.48
C GLN A 573 21.55 5.69 37.18
N VAL A 574 21.54 4.54 36.50
CA VAL A 574 20.83 4.36 35.23
C VAL A 574 19.33 4.54 35.40
N LEU A 575 18.72 3.90 36.39
CA LEU A 575 17.27 3.96 36.60
C LEU A 575 16.82 5.38 37.01
N SER A 576 17.66 6.12 37.75
CA SER A 576 17.38 7.52 38.10
C SER A 576 17.44 8.44 36.88
N GLN A 577 18.41 8.23 35.98
CA GLN A 577 18.47 8.95 34.71
C GLN A 577 17.24 8.66 33.84
N THR A 578 16.79 7.41 33.80
CA THR A 578 15.55 7.02 33.09
C THR A 578 14.34 7.75 33.65
N ILE A 579 14.18 7.81 34.99
CA ILE A 579 13.07 8.53 35.63
C ILE A 579 13.13 10.03 35.33
N GLN A 580 14.32 10.63 35.34
CA GLN A 580 14.49 12.05 35.08
C GLN A 580 14.10 12.43 33.65
N LYS A 581 14.44 11.59 32.66
CA LYS A 581 14.19 11.85 31.24
C LYS A 581 12.80 11.44 30.77
N HIS A 582 12.30 10.29 31.22
CA HIS A 582 11.11 9.62 30.67
C HIS A 582 9.95 9.54 31.68
N GLY A 583 10.13 10.10 32.87
CA GLY A 583 9.14 10.07 33.94
C GLY A 583 9.14 8.77 34.74
N SER A 584 8.28 8.73 35.76
CA SER A 584 8.19 7.62 36.70
C SER A 584 7.35 6.48 36.14
N ARG A 585 8.00 5.36 35.79
CA ARG A 585 7.35 4.10 35.42
C ARG A 585 7.43 3.06 36.55
N VAL A 586 6.42 2.21 36.64
CA VAL A 586 6.30 1.16 37.66
C VAL A 586 7.52 0.23 37.69
N ASP A 587 7.93 -0.29 36.53
CA ASP A 587 9.05 -1.22 36.41
C ASP A 587 10.40 -0.57 36.78
N VAL A 588 10.61 0.68 36.36
CA VAL A 588 11.83 1.45 36.66
C VAL A 588 11.94 1.77 38.15
N LEU A 589 10.85 2.24 38.77
CA LEU A 589 10.80 2.52 40.21
C LEU A 589 10.98 1.25 41.03
N TYR A 590 10.31 0.17 40.65
CA TYR A 590 10.42 -1.11 41.35
C TYR A 590 11.85 -1.65 41.30
N ASN A 591 12.49 -1.67 40.12
CA ASN A 591 13.88 -2.09 39.99
C ASN A 591 14.82 -1.20 40.82
N ARG A 592 14.60 0.12 40.87
CA ARG A 592 15.44 1.02 41.68
C ARG A 592 15.25 0.78 43.17
N ALA A 593 14.03 0.49 43.61
CA ALA A 593 13.75 0.09 44.99
C ALA A 593 14.48 -1.21 45.37
N LEU A 594 14.53 -2.20 44.48
CA LEU A 594 15.31 -3.43 44.69
C LEU A 594 16.81 -3.13 44.84
N ALA A 595 17.36 -2.27 43.98
CA ALA A 595 18.76 -1.86 44.08
C ALA A 595 19.06 -1.13 45.40
N TYR A 596 18.19 -0.21 45.84
CA TYR A 596 18.34 0.47 47.14
C TYR A 596 18.24 -0.51 48.31
N THR A 597 17.35 -1.51 48.22
CA THR A 597 17.22 -2.55 49.23
C THR A 597 18.52 -3.34 49.37
N ASN A 598 19.13 -3.75 48.25
CA ASN A 598 20.38 -4.49 48.24
C ASN A 598 21.57 -3.70 48.83
N LEU A 599 21.54 -2.36 48.75
CA LEU A 599 22.52 -1.47 49.37
C LEU A 599 22.17 -1.06 50.81
N GLY A 600 21.04 -1.55 51.36
CA GLY A 600 20.59 -1.21 52.70
C GLY A 600 19.97 0.19 52.85
N ASN A 601 19.71 0.91 51.75
CA ASN A 601 19.04 2.21 51.79
C ASN A 601 17.51 2.04 51.87
N ILE A 602 17.04 1.63 53.05
CA ILE A 602 15.63 1.28 53.26
C ILE A 602 14.69 2.47 53.05
N ALA A 603 15.11 3.68 53.41
CA ALA A 603 14.30 4.88 53.25
C ALA A 603 14.00 5.17 51.77
N ALA A 604 15.02 5.13 50.91
CA ALA A 604 14.84 5.33 49.47
C ALA A 604 14.05 4.18 48.83
N ALA A 605 14.29 2.93 49.26
CA ALA A 605 13.53 1.77 48.79
C ALA A 605 12.03 1.90 49.10
N LYS A 606 11.65 2.26 50.33
CA LYS A 606 10.23 2.48 50.71
C LYS A 606 9.61 3.64 49.93
N ALA A 607 10.35 4.71 49.67
CA ALA A 607 9.86 5.83 48.86
C ALA A 607 9.49 5.38 47.43
N ASP A 608 10.37 4.63 46.77
CA ASP A 608 10.12 4.11 45.42
C ASP A 608 8.99 3.06 45.39
N LEU A 609 8.91 2.16 46.38
CA LEU A 609 7.82 1.18 46.49
C LEU A 609 6.45 1.85 46.70
N ASN A 610 6.39 2.90 47.53
CA ASN A 610 5.16 3.67 47.70
C ASN A 610 4.77 4.42 46.41
N ALA A 611 5.76 4.93 45.66
CA ALA A 611 5.51 5.53 44.35
C ALA A 611 4.97 4.50 43.34
N VAL A 612 5.47 3.25 43.37
CA VAL A 612 4.91 2.14 42.60
C VAL A 612 3.45 1.90 42.96
N LEU A 613 3.11 1.83 44.24
CA LEU A 613 1.74 1.60 44.71
C LEU A 613 0.79 2.77 44.46
N ALA A 614 1.31 4.00 44.37
CA ALA A 614 0.53 5.16 43.95
C ALA A 614 0.11 5.07 42.47
N ILE A 615 0.95 4.47 41.61
CA ILE A 615 0.66 4.27 40.19
C ILE A 615 -0.15 2.98 39.97
N ASN A 616 0.21 1.90 40.67
CA ASN A 616 -0.46 0.60 40.62
C ASN A 616 -0.71 0.06 42.04
N PRO A 617 -1.88 0.38 42.65
CA PRO A 617 -2.22 -0.06 44.00
C PRO A 617 -2.25 -1.58 44.21
N ASN A 618 -2.28 -2.37 43.14
CA ASN A 618 -2.37 -3.83 43.19
C ASN A 618 -1.04 -4.53 42.86
N HIS A 619 0.08 -3.80 42.81
CA HIS A 619 1.38 -4.40 42.51
C HIS A 619 1.87 -5.32 43.64
N GLU A 620 1.70 -6.63 43.48
CA GLU A 620 2.01 -7.64 44.52
C GLU A 620 3.47 -7.59 44.97
N GLY A 621 4.42 -7.54 44.03
CA GLY A 621 5.85 -7.49 44.37
C GLY A 621 6.24 -6.29 45.22
N ALA A 622 5.57 -5.15 45.05
CA ALA A 622 5.86 -3.95 45.82
C ALA A 622 5.28 -4.05 47.23
N LYS A 623 4.06 -4.61 47.38
CA LYS A 623 3.46 -4.90 48.69
C LYS A 623 4.29 -5.89 49.49
N ALA A 624 4.69 -6.99 48.85
CA ALA A 624 5.54 -8.00 49.46
C ALA A 624 6.86 -7.39 49.94
N LYS A 625 7.57 -6.68 49.06
CA LYS A 625 8.84 -6.05 49.41
C LYS A 625 8.71 -4.99 50.50
N LEU A 626 7.64 -4.18 50.50
CA LEU A 626 7.39 -3.20 51.56
C LEU A 626 7.12 -3.87 52.91
N SER A 627 6.55 -5.08 52.91
CA SER A 627 6.26 -5.85 54.13
C SER A 627 7.52 -6.51 54.70
N GLU A 628 8.52 -6.80 53.86
CA GLU A 628 9.83 -7.32 54.26
C GLU A 628 10.76 -6.25 54.87
N LEU A 629 10.53 -4.96 54.54
CA LEU A 629 11.37 -3.81 54.91
C LEU A 629 10.80 -3.03 56.11
#